data_AF-A0A8J3GE95-F1
#
_entry.id   AF-A0A8J3GE95-F1
#
_cell.length_a   1.000
_cell.length_b   1.000
_cell.length_c   1.000
_cell.angle_alpha   90.00
_cell.angle_beta   90.00
_cell.angle_gamma   90.00
#
_symmetry.space_group_name_H-M   'P 1'
#
loop_
_entity.id
_entity.type
_entity.pdbx_description
1 polymer ?
#
loop_
_entity_poly.entity_id
_entity_poly.type
_entity_poly.pdbx_seq_one_letter_code
_entity_poly.pdbx_strand_id
1 'polypeptide(L)'
;MRRKVNLPLVEVLVVSLIAHFVALFALGGFTIFQSLRATEPELVAPDIPSAIPPPPPEIKVQLSSTASAPVMTRSVVSMAEIMPLDMEVPVIQSSDSIGIGKISGAGGIGQLQGMLKKQSLNIDSFGTVKQLDHSWVGTIYTFDHISRLRSDNEWFKDVKKKRRQTQKIYSYAFNLTVRDFTDGFPGVTDQFEWFAIDFKAVLEWPQELAGEYEFRLSSDDGSILEINGKEIIDNDGNHGMQAKTGKAVLKAGKQRFHLAYYQGPAKSIGLVLEYRRTDEKSWKIFDLQDFHKYQ
;
A
#
# COMPACT_ATOMS: atom_id res chain seq x y z
N MET A 1 -38.52 -57.79 14.53
CA MET A 1 -38.62 -58.08 13.08
C MET A 1 -37.23 -58.02 12.45
N ARG A 2 -36.62 -59.14 12.07
CA ARG A 2 -35.38 -59.15 11.26
C ARG A 2 -35.78 -58.93 9.80
N ARG A 3 -35.41 -57.78 9.20
CA ARG A 3 -35.57 -57.55 7.76
C ARG A 3 -34.77 -58.60 7.01
N LYS A 4 -35.43 -59.44 6.21
CA LYS A 4 -34.75 -60.32 5.24
C LYS A 4 -34.09 -59.40 4.22
N VAL A 5 -32.76 -59.44 4.18
CA VAL A 5 -31.98 -58.67 3.21
C VAL A 5 -32.11 -59.39 1.86
N ASN A 6 -32.50 -58.68 0.81
CA ASN A 6 -32.59 -59.22 -0.53
C ASN A 6 -31.17 -59.40 -1.07
N LEU A 7 -30.63 -60.62 -0.93
CA LEU A 7 -29.30 -61.00 -1.38
C LEU A 7 -28.97 -60.56 -2.82
N PRO A 8 -29.86 -60.72 -3.83
CA PRO A 8 -29.55 -60.25 -5.19
C PRO A 8 -29.47 -58.72 -5.31
N LEU A 9 -30.18 -57.97 -4.48
CA LEU A 9 -30.11 -56.50 -4.48
C LEU A 9 -28.77 -56.01 -3.90
N VAL A 10 -28.25 -56.71 -2.89
CA VAL A 10 -26.96 -56.37 -2.29
C VAL A 10 -25.82 -56.66 -3.27
N GLU A 11 -25.88 -57.77 -4.00
CA GLU A 11 -24.88 -58.09 -5.04
C GLU A 11 -24.84 -57.02 -6.13
N VAL A 12 -25.99 -56.58 -6.64
CA VAL A 12 -26.07 -55.52 -7.66
C VAL A 12 -25.49 -54.20 -7.13
N LEU A 13 -25.76 -53.85 -5.87
CA LEU A 13 -25.22 -52.63 -5.25
C LEU A 13 -23.69 -52.70 -5.08
N VAL A 14 -23.16 -53.86 -4.68
CA VAL A 14 -21.71 -54.05 -4.51
C VAL A 14 -21.00 -53.98 -5.86
N VAL A 15 -21.53 -54.65 -6.89
CA VAL A 15 -20.96 -54.62 -8.24
C VAL A 15 -21.01 -53.19 -8.82
N SER A 16 -22.11 -52.46 -8.60
CA SER A 16 -22.24 -51.07 -9.03
C SER A 16 -21.24 -50.13 -8.34
N LEU A 17 -21.03 -50.31 -7.03
CA LEU A 17 -20.03 -49.55 -6.26
C LEU A 17 -18.61 -49.81 -6.76
N ILE A 18 -18.26 -51.08 -7.03
CA ILE A 18 -16.95 -51.44 -7.56
C ILE A 18 -16.75 -50.82 -8.95
N ALA A 19 -17.76 -50.88 -9.83
CA ALA A 19 -17.67 -50.30 -11.17
C ALA A 19 -17.44 -48.77 -11.12
N HIS A 20 -18.14 -48.05 -10.24
CA HIS A 20 -17.92 -46.61 -10.06
C HIS A 20 -16.55 -46.30 -9.47
N PHE A 21 -16.06 -47.11 -8.52
CA PHE A 21 -14.74 -46.90 -7.93
C PHE A 21 -13.62 -47.07 -8.97
N VAL A 22 -13.72 -48.09 -9.84
CA VAL A 22 -12.77 -48.32 -10.93
C VAL A 22 -12.83 -47.18 -11.96
N ALA A 23 -14.02 -46.69 -12.31
CA ALA A 23 -14.16 -45.56 -13.23
C ALA A 23 -13.55 -44.27 -12.67
N LEU A 24 -13.80 -43.96 -11.40
CA LEU A 24 -13.22 -42.80 -10.72
C LEU A 24 -11.69 -42.89 -10.60
N PHE A 25 -11.16 -44.09 -10.33
CA PHE A 25 -9.71 -44.29 -10.22
C PHE A 25 -9.01 -44.19 -11.58
N ALA A 26 -9.60 -44.72 -12.65
CA ALA A 26 -9.05 -44.62 -13.99
C ALA A 26 -9.09 -43.18 -14.54
N LEU A 27 -10.23 -42.49 -14.39
CA LEU A 27 -10.39 -41.11 -14.86
C LEU A 27 -9.62 -40.10 -14.02
N GLY A 28 -9.66 -40.23 -12.69
CA GLY A 28 -8.93 -39.36 -11.76
C GLY A 28 -7.42 -39.58 -11.79
N GLY A 29 -6.98 -40.85 -11.90
CA GLY A 29 -5.55 -41.18 -12.03
C GLY A 29 -4.95 -40.63 -13.32
N PHE A 30 -5.69 -40.67 -14.44
CA PHE A 30 -5.23 -40.15 -15.73
C PHE A 30 -5.06 -38.62 -15.73
N THR A 31 -5.96 -37.88 -15.05
CA THR A 31 -5.85 -36.41 -14.95
C THR A 31 -4.68 -35.98 -14.07
N ILE A 32 -4.45 -36.65 -12.94
CA ILE A 32 -3.29 -36.38 -12.07
C ILE A 32 -1.98 -36.70 -12.81
N PHE A 33 -1.92 -37.81 -13.54
CA PHE A 33 -0.73 -38.20 -14.30
C PHE A 33 -0.40 -37.23 -15.43
N GLN A 34 -1.39 -36.67 -16.13
CA GLN A 34 -1.16 -35.62 -17.11
C GLN A 34 -0.67 -34.32 -16.45
N SER A 35 -1.21 -33.94 -15.29
CA SER A 35 -0.77 -32.75 -14.55
C SER A 35 0.69 -32.85 -14.07
N LEU A 36 1.17 -34.06 -13.73
CA LEU A 36 2.56 -34.27 -13.30
C LEU A 36 3.55 -34.38 -14.47
N ARG A 37 3.06 -34.55 -15.70
CA ARG A 37 3.89 -34.59 -16.93
C ARG A 37 3.86 -33.30 -17.72
N ALA A 38 3.09 -32.30 -17.31
CA ALA A 38 3.15 -30.97 -17.90
C ALA A 38 4.54 -30.40 -17.61
N THR A 39 5.45 -30.59 -18.56
CA THR A 39 6.81 -30.05 -18.52
C THR A 39 6.69 -28.54 -18.41
N GLU A 40 7.29 -27.95 -17.38
CA GLU A 40 7.43 -26.51 -17.28
C GLU A 40 8.05 -25.98 -18.59
N PRO A 41 7.53 -24.89 -19.16
CA PRO A 41 8.14 -24.30 -20.34
C PRO A 41 9.58 -23.91 -19.99
N GLU A 42 10.54 -24.47 -20.72
CA GLU A 42 11.95 -24.12 -20.59
C GLU A 42 12.09 -22.62 -20.85
N LEU A 43 12.37 -21.87 -19.77
CA LEU A 43 12.67 -20.45 -19.84
C LEU A 43 13.99 -20.27 -20.57
N VAL A 44 13.93 -20.11 -21.90
CA VAL A 44 15.09 -19.70 -22.70
C VAL A 44 15.48 -18.29 -22.25
N ALA A 45 16.59 -18.19 -21.52
CA ALA A 45 17.18 -16.90 -21.20
C ALA A 45 17.54 -16.19 -22.52
N PRO A 46 17.16 -14.92 -22.71
CA PRO A 46 17.58 -14.16 -23.89
C PRO A 46 19.11 -14.04 -23.90
N ASP A 47 19.70 -14.17 -25.09
CA ASP A 47 21.15 -14.00 -25.28
C ASP A 47 21.61 -12.68 -24.68
N ILE A 48 22.50 -12.74 -23.69
CA ILE A 48 23.13 -11.56 -23.09
C ILE A 48 24.12 -11.01 -24.13
N PRO A 49 23.94 -9.79 -24.65
CA PRO A 49 24.90 -9.21 -25.57
C PRO A 49 26.26 -9.10 -24.86
N SER A 50 27.28 -9.78 -25.39
CA SER A 50 28.64 -9.82 -24.80
C SER A 50 29.43 -8.52 -24.99
N ALA A 51 28.77 -7.39 -25.23
CA ALA A 51 29.42 -6.10 -25.41
C ALA A 51 28.95 -5.15 -24.30
N ILE A 52 29.81 -5.00 -23.28
CA ILE A 52 29.76 -3.82 -22.41
C ILE A 52 29.98 -2.61 -23.33
N PRO A 53 29.03 -1.66 -23.47
CA PRO A 53 29.27 -0.46 -24.24
C PRO A 53 30.47 0.28 -23.63
N PRO A 54 31.38 0.83 -24.46
CA PRO A 54 32.54 1.54 -23.93
C PRO A 54 32.09 2.69 -23.02
N PRO A 55 32.83 2.96 -21.93
CA PRO A 55 32.48 4.05 -21.03
C PRO A 55 32.40 5.37 -21.79
N PRO A 56 31.48 6.29 -21.42
CA PRO A 56 31.39 7.60 -22.02
C PRO A 56 32.74 8.33 -21.94
N PRO A 57 33.12 9.13 -22.96
CA PRO A 57 34.37 9.88 -22.93
C PRO A 57 34.40 10.86 -21.75
N GLU A 58 35.53 10.91 -21.03
CA GLU A 58 35.76 11.86 -19.94
C GLU A 58 35.62 13.31 -20.44
N ILE A 59 34.66 14.04 -19.88
CA ILE A 59 34.55 15.49 -20.07
C ILE A 59 35.64 16.15 -19.23
N LYS A 60 36.74 16.56 -19.88
CA LYS A 60 37.75 17.41 -19.25
C LYS A 60 37.20 18.82 -19.10
N VAL A 61 36.68 19.13 -17.92
CA VAL A 61 36.27 20.49 -17.55
C VAL A 61 37.52 21.36 -17.44
N GLN A 62 37.77 22.22 -18.44
CA GLN A 62 38.70 23.33 -18.29
C GLN A 62 37.99 24.46 -17.54
N LEU A 63 38.35 24.68 -16.27
CA LEU A 63 38.03 25.93 -15.59
C LEU A 63 38.94 27.03 -16.14
N SER A 64 38.41 27.85 -17.04
CA SER A 64 39.01 29.15 -17.35
C SER A 64 38.58 30.17 -16.31
N SER A 65 39.49 30.53 -15.40
CA SER A 65 39.36 31.73 -14.57
C SER A 65 39.64 32.97 -15.42
N THR A 66 38.73 33.93 -15.44
CA THR A 66 39.06 35.30 -15.86
C THR A 66 38.34 36.31 -14.99
N ALA A 67 39.04 37.41 -14.80
CA ALA A 67 39.02 38.31 -13.67
C ALA A 67 37.86 39.33 -13.64
N SER A 68 37.79 39.96 -12.48
CA SER A 68 36.93 41.03 -11.99
C SER A 68 36.84 42.31 -12.84
N ALA A 69 35.67 42.98 -12.74
CA ALA A 69 35.44 44.43 -12.45
C ALA A 69 34.31 45.06 -13.31
N PRO A 70 33.69 46.22 -12.93
CA PRO A 70 33.59 46.87 -11.63
C PRO A 70 32.14 47.22 -11.20
N VAL A 71 31.99 47.68 -9.95
CA VAL A 71 30.81 48.34 -9.39
C VAL A 71 30.75 49.80 -9.86
N MET A 72 29.57 50.27 -10.28
CA MET A 72 29.20 51.69 -10.44
C MET A 72 27.75 51.91 -9.97
N THR A 73 27.51 53.14 -9.51
CA THR A 73 26.55 53.54 -8.48
C THR A 73 25.17 54.02 -8.98
N ARG A 74 24.15 53.79 -8.13
CA ARG A 74 22.90 54.55 -7.85
C ARG A 74 22.13 55.26 -9.00
N SER A 75 20.81 55.01 -9.05
CA SER A 75 19.77 56.05 -9.13
C SER A 75 18.40 55.53 -8.65
N VAL A 76 17.68 56.37 -7.92
CA VAL A 76 16.34 56.14 -7.34
C VAL A 76 15.32 56.81 -8.27
N VAL A 77 14.27 56.12 -8.70
CA VAL A 77 13.06 56.75 -9.27
C VAL A 77 11.80 56.02 -8.77
N SER A 78 10.76 56.84 -8.60
CA SER A 78 9.49 56.70 -7.88
C SER A 78 8.37 55.92 -8.61
N MET A 79 7.31 55.66 -7.82
CA MET A 79 5.97 55.05 -8.01
C MET A 79 5.16 55.27 -9.30
N ALA A 80 4.21 54.33 -9.47
CA ALA A 80 2.90 54.37 -10.18
C ALA A 80 2.99 54.15 -11.72
N GLU A 81 2.18 53.34 -12.42
CA GLU A 81 0.87 52.70 -12.19
C GLU A 81 0.51 51.76 -13.39
N ILE A 82 -0.59 50.97 -13.29
CA ILE A 82 -1.45 50.41 -14.39
C ILE A 82 -0.92 49.13 -15.10
N MET A 83 -1.61 47.98 -15.29
CA MET A 83 -3.01 47.47 -15.18
C MET A 83 -2.99 45.90 -15.17
N PRO A 84 -4.13 45.21 -14.94
CA PRO A 84 -4.21 43.76 -14.66
C PRO A 84 -4.25 42.90 -15.93
N LEU A 85 -3.85 41.63 -15.82
CA LEU A 85 -4.19 40.62 -16.83
C LEU A 85 -4.99 39.50 -16.18
N ASP A 86 -6.20 39.32 -16.71
CA ASP A 86 -7.17 38.30 -16.39
C ASP A 86 -6.57 36.88 -16.57
N MET A 87 -6.80 36.01 -15.59
CA MET A 87 -6.58 34.57 -15.75
C MET A 87 -7.92 33.88 -15.51
N GLU A 88 -8.65 33.68 -16.61
CA GLU A 88 -9.86 32.87 -16.65
C GLU A 88 -9.54 31.42 -16.28
N VAL A 89 -10.29 30.90 -15.30
CA VAL A 89 -10.28 29.50 -14.88
C VAL A 89 -11.30 28.75 -15.76
N PRO A 90 -10.92 27.69 -16.51
CA PRO A 90 -11.91 26.87 -17.16
C PRO A 90 -12.60 25.95 -16.14
N VAL A 91 -13.91 26.15 -16.03
CA VAL A 91 -14.87 25.23 -15.41
C VAL A 91 -14.94 23.96 -16.26
N ILE A 92 -14.67 22.79 -15.68
CA ILE A 92 -15.02 21.50 -16.31
C ILE A 92 -16.24 20.93 -15.58
N GLN A 93 -17.38 21.00 -16.25
CA GLN A 93 -18.60 20.29 -15.90
C GLN A 93 -18.52 18.83 -16.35
N SER A 94 -19.05 17.96 -15.52
CA SER A 94 -19.25 16.53 -15.76
C SER A 94 -20.31 16.27 -16.83
N SER A 95 -20.03 15.37 -17.78
CA SER A 95 -21.02 14.43 -18.31
C SER A 95 -20.35 13.31 -19.11
N ASP A 96 -20.77 12.10 -18.76
CA ASP A 96 -20.93 10.93 -19.63
C ASP A 96 -19.74 10.05 -20.03
N SER A 97 -20.16 8.80 -20.13
CA SER A 97 -19.48 7.53 -20.02
C SER A 97 -19.08 6.91 -21.36
N ILE A 98 -18.36 5.78 -21.26
CA ILE A 98 -18.20 4.68 -22.23
C ILE A 98 -16.93 4.76 -23.10
N GLY A 99 -16.20 3.63 -23.15
CA GLY A 99 -15.60 3.18 -24.41
C GLY A 99 -14.14 2.75 -24.35
N ILE A 100 -13.95 1.43 -24.32
CA ILE A 100 -12.69 0.72 -24.54
C ILE A 100 -12.16 1.05 -25.94
N GLY A 101 -10.89 1.47 -26.06
CA GLY A 101 -10.24 1.67 -27.35
C GLY A 101 -8.73 1.81 -27.25
N LYS A 102 -7.99 0.81 -27.76
CA LYS A 102 -6.55 0.88 -28.03
C LYS A 102 -6.25 2.06 -28.97
N ILE A 103 -5.26 2.89 -28.64
CA ILE A 103 -4.58 3.75 -29.62
C ILE A 103 -3.07 3.62 -29.44
N SER A 104 -2.47 2.99 -30.44
CA SER A 104 -1.04 3.01 -30.76
C SER A 104 -0.68 4.33 -31.44
N GLY A 105 0.41 4.98 -31.03
CA GLY A 105 0.97 6.12 -31.77
C GLY A 105 1.96 6.94 -30.93
N ALA A 106 3.25 6.77 -31.22
CA ALA A 106 4.38 7.41 -30.56
C ALA A 106 4.47 8.93 -30.83
N GLY A 107 4.89 9.70 -29.83
CA GLY A 107 5.20 11.12 -30.01
C GLY A 107 5.50 11.88 -28.72
N GLY A 108 6.73 11.75 -28.20
CA GLY A 108 7.46 12.82 -27.51
C GLY A 108 6.86 13.48 -26.26
N ILE A 109 6.97 12.84 -25.10
CA ILE A 109 7.04 13.53 -23.78
C ILE A 109 8.14 12.90 -22.88
N GLY A 110 9.14 12.28 -23.51
CA GLY A 110 10.21 11.52 -22.84
C GLY A 110 11.33 12.34 -22.17
N GLN A 111 11.12 13.64 -21.87
CA GLN A 111 12.16 14.50 -21.29
C GLN A 111 11.77 15.27 -20.02
N LEU A 112 10.63 14.95 -19.40
CA LEU A 112 10.34 15.37 -18.01
C LEU A 112 10.28 14.20 -17.02
N GLN A 113 10.68 13.00 -17.44
CA GLN A 113 10.73 11.81 -16.58
C GLN A 113 12.12 11.58 -15.95
N GLY A 114 13.07 12.49 -16.22
CA GLY A 114 14.49 12.34 -15.87
C GLY A 114 14.98 13.14 -14.66
N MET A 115 14.15 13.96 -14.00
CA MET A 115 14.64 14.82 -12.92
C MET A 115 13.60 15.02 -11.81
N LEU A 116 13.26 13.93 -11.11
CA LEU A 116 12.85 13.86 -9.71
C LEU A 116 12.61 12.39 -9.34
N LYS A 117 13.69 11.59 -9.32
CA LYS A 117 13.67 10.27 -8.68
C LYS A 117 13.81 10.48 -7.16
N LYS A 118 12.83 11.16 -6.55
CA LYS A 118 12.57 11.03 -5.11
C LYS A 118 12.32 9.53 -4.92
N GLN A 119 12.97 8.89 -3.94
CA GLN A 119 12.78 7.46 -3.67
C GLN A 119 11.29 7.16 -3.48
N SER A 120 10.61 6.82 -4.58
CA SER A 120 9.23 6.39 -4.60
C SER A 120 9.23 4.96 -4.09
N LEU A 121 9.31 4.82 -2.78
CA LEU A 121 8.68 3.67 -2.13
C LEU A 121 7.23 3.67 -2.65
N ASN A 122 6.87 2.63 -3.38
CA ASN A 122 5.56 2.50 -4.02
C ASN A 122 4.47 2.92 -3.03
N ILE A 123 3.77 4.01 -3.34
CA ILE A 123 2.64 4.54 -2.57
C ILE A 123 1.48 3.54 -2.53
N ASP A 124 1.54 2.52 -3.40
CA ASP A 124 0.58 1.43 -3.53
C ASP A 124 0.96 0.17 -2.72
N SER A 125 1.82 0.29 -1.70
CA SER A 125 2.22 -0.81 -0.82
C SER A 125 2.05 -0.42 0.65
N PHE A 126 1.75 -1.40 1.50
CA PHE A 126 1.71 -1.21 2.96
C PHE A 126 3.07 -0.90 3.58
N GLY A 127 4.16 -1.07 2.83
CA GLY A 127 5.50 -0.69 3.27
C GLY A 127 6.59 -1.50 2.58
N THR A 128 7.77 -1.46 3.16
CA THR A 128 8.96 -2.18 2.69
C THR A 128 9.64 -2.88 3.86
N VAL A 129 10.38 -3.95 3.58
CA VAL A 129 11.29 -4.57 4.56
C VAL A 129 12.62 -3.81 4.69
N LYS A 130 12.90 -2.87 3.77
CA LYS A 130 14.05 -1.98 3.88
C LYS A 130 13.80 -1.02 5.03
N GLN A 131 14.70 -1.00 6.01
CA GLN A 131 14.62 -0.05 7.10
C GLN A 131 14.63 1.39 6.56
N LEU A 132 13.69 2.19 7.07
CA LEU A 132 13.56 3.61 6.79
C LEU A 132 13.73 4.37 8.11
N ASP A 133 14.41 5.50 8.05
CA ASP A 133 14.55 6.38 9.20
C ASP A 133 13.28 7.21 9.36
N HIS A 134 12.87 7.42 10.61
CA HIS A 134 11.70 8.23 10.97
C HIS A 134 10.39 7.86 10.26
N SER A 135 10.24 6.57 9.96
CA SER A 135 9.04 6.02 9.35
C SER A 135 8.10 5.42 10.39
N TRP A 136 6.91 5.02 9.94
CA TRP A 136 6.13 4.01 10.64
C TRP A 136 6.91 2.70 10.67
N VAL A 137 6.83 2.00 11.79
CA VAL A 137 7.38 0.66 11.97
C VAL A 137 6.23 -0.29 12.25
N GLY A 138 5.96 -1.18 11.31
CA GLY A 138 4.91 -2.19 11.36
C GLY A 138 5.43 -3.53 11.88
N THR A 139 4.68 -4.16 12.77
CA THR A 139 4.84 -5.57 13.16
C THR A 139 3.64 -6.37 12.70
N ILE A 140 3.87 -7.55 12.13
CA ILE A 140 2.82 -8.32 11.48
C ILE A 140 2.40 -9.51 12.34
N TYR A 141 1.10 -9.70 12.41
CA TYR A 141 0.45 -10.75 13.15
C TYR A 141 -0.43 -11.54 12.20
N THR A 142 -0.42 -12.86 12.36
CA THR A 142 -1.27 -13.75 11.57
C THR A 142 -2.17 -14.56 12.48
N PHE A 143 -3.39 -14.80 12.02
CA PHE A 143 -4.46 -15.37 12.82
C PHE A 143 -5.09 -16.56 12.11
N ASP A 144 -5.76 -17.42 12.88
CA ASP A 144 -6.70 -18.38 12.29
C ASP A 144 -8.03 -17.69 11.94
N HIS A 145 -8.42 -16.69 12.75
CA HIS A 145 -9.58 -15.81 12.57
C HIS A 145 -9.45 -14.65 13.56
N ILE A 146 -9.89 -13.44 13.20
CA ILE A 146 -10.00 -12.30 14.13
C ILE A 146 -11.22 -11.47 13.71
N SER A 147 -12.13 -11.18 14.62
CA SER A 147 -13.32 -10.35 14.33
C SER A 147 -13.18 -8.91 14.85
N ARG A 148 -12.19 -8.67 15.71
CA ARG A 148 -11.86 -7.37 16.31
C ARG A 148 -10.37 -7.30 16.61
N LEU A 149 -9.74 -6.19 16.22
CA LEU A 149 -8.37 -5.83 16.57
C LEU A 149 -8.17 -5.69 18.08
N ARG A 150 -9.20 -5.19 18.78
CA ARG A 150 -9.14 -4.93 20.22
C ARG A 150 -10.34 -5.51 20.96
N SER A 151 -10.08 -6.37 21.94
CA SER A 151 -11.07 -6.93 22.85
C SER A 151 -10.48 -7.03 24.24
N ASP A 152 -11.27 -6.76 25.28
CA ASP A 152 -10.83 -6.86 26.68
C ASP A 152 -9.56 -6.03 26.99
N ASN A 153 -9.40 -4.87 26.33
CA ASN A 153 -8.21 -4.01 26.38
C ASN A 153 -6.91 -4.65 25.87
N GLU A 154 -6.99 -5.82 25.25
CA GLU A 154 -5.87 -6.48 24.61
C GLU A 154 -5.89 -6.22 23.10
N TRP A 155 -4.75 -5.76 22.60
CA TRP A 155 -4.48 -5.66 21.17
C TRP A 155 -4.10 -7.02 20.62
N PHE A 156 -4.69 -7.40 19.48
CA PHE A 156 -4.36 -8.63 18.77
C PHE A 156 -4.48 -9.86 19.68
N LYS A 157 -5.64 -9.98 20.35
CA LYS A 157 -5.98 -11.16 21.14
C LYS A 157 -5.87 -12.43 20.27
N ASP A 158 -5.45 -13.55 20.86
CA ASP A 158 -5.29 -14.84 20.18
C ASP A 158 -4.11 -14.97 19.19
N VAL A 159 -3.15 -14.04 19.20
CA VAL A 159 -1.85 -14.29 18.56
C VAL A 159 -1.16 -15.46 19.27
N LYS A 160 -1.22 -16.66 18.67
CA LYS A 160 -0.31 -17.74 19.03
C LYS A 160 1.11 -17.19 18.86
N LYS A 161 1.92 -17.12 19.91
CA LYS A 161 3.29 -16.56 19.87
C LYS A 161 4.17 -17.04 18.70
N LYS A 162 3.86 -18.23 18.14
CA LYS A 162 4.51 -18.82 16.96
C LYS A 162 4.10 -18.22 15.60
N ARG A 163 3.06 -17.39 15.55
CA ARG A 163 2.47 -16.78 14.35
C ARG A 163 2.62 -15.27 14.27
N ARG A 164 3.28 -14.68 15.27
CA ARG A 164 3.82 -13.32 15.16
C ARG A 164 5.02 -13.35 14.23
N GLN A 165 4.95 -12.62 13.13
CA GLN A 165 6.11 -12.39 12.31
C GLN A 165 6.93 -11.25 12.93
N THR A 166 8.19 -11.52 13.23
CA THR A 166 9.10 -10.52 13.83
C THR A 166 9.75 -9.61 12.80
N GLN A 167 9.51 -9.86 11.51
CA GLN A 167 10.00 -8.99 10.45
C GLN A 167 9.26 -7.66 10.54
N LYS A 168 10.04 -6.59 10.66
CA LYS A 168 9.52 -5.23 10.64
C LYS A 168 9.31 -4.79 9.20
N ILE A 169 8.20 -4.11 8.97
CA ILE A 169 7.98 -3.34 7.74
C ILE A 169 7.97 -1.86 8.06
N TYR A 170 8.28 -1.04 7.06
CA TYR A 170 8.45 0.39 7.20
C TYR A 170 7.63 1.11 6.13
N SER A 171 6.96 2.19 6.50
CA SER A 171 6.27 3.07 5.55
C SER A 171 6.31 4.51 6.02
N TYR A 172 6.30 5.46 5.09
CA TYR A 172 6.12 6.88 5.43
C TYR A 172 4.65 7.31 5.43
N ALA A 173 3.80 6.63 4.66
CA ALA A 173 2.41 7.02 4.46
C ALA A 173 1.52 5.80 4.21
N PHE A 174 0.21 5.99 4.36
CA PHE A 174 -0.80 4.99 4.00
C PHE A 174 -1.75 5.61 2.99
N ASN A 175 -1.65 5.17 1.73
CA ASN A 175 -2.50 5.63 0.63
C ASN A 175 -2.88 4.46 -0.29
N LEU A 176 -3.26 3.33 0.32
CA LEU A 176 -3.69 2.16 -0.40
C LEU A 176 -5.21 2.24 -0.59
N THR A 177 -5.64 2.71 -1.76
CA THR A 177 -7.07 2.65 -2.14
C THR A 177 -7.51 1.21 -2.38
N VAL A 178 -8.83 0.99 -2.37
CA VAL A 178 -9.42 -0.34 -2.58
C VAL A 178 -8.85 -1.00 -3.83
N ARG A 179 -8.34 -2.22 -3.66
CA ARG A 179 -7.81 -3.02 -4.76
C ARG A 179 -8.00 -4.50 -4.49
N ASP A 180 -8.03 -5.28 -5.57
CA ASP A 180 -7.90 -6.74 -5.47
C ASP A 180 -6.49 -7.10 -4.97
N PHE A 181 -6.41 -8.10 -4.10
CA PHE A 181 -5.22 -8.33 -3.27
C PHE A 181 -4.36 -9.51 -3.71
N THR A 182 -4.57 -10.09 -4.89
CA THR A 182 -3.97 -11.38 -5.31
C THR A 182 -2.43 -11.47 -5.20
N ASP A 183 -1.74 -10.33 -5.05
CA ASP A 183 -0.29 -10.26 -4.89
C ASP A 183 0.21 -10.31 -3.42
N GLY A 184 -0.68 -10.32 -2.42
CA GLY A 184 -0.34 -10.41 -0.99
C GLY A 184 0.58 -9.30 -0.49
N PHE A 185 1.50 -9.62 0.44
CA PHE A 185 2.61 -8.74 0.84
C PHE A 185 3.93 -9.33 0.34
N PRO A 186 4.39 -8.97 -0.87
CA PRO A 186 5.61 -9.52 -1.44
C PRO A 186 6.80 -9.34 -0.49
N GLY A 187 7.44 -10.47 -0.13
CA GLY A 187 8.62 -10.49 0.74
C GLY A 187 8.34 -10.38 2.25
N VAL A 188 7.08 -10.53 2.65
CA VAL A 188 6.65 -10.40 4.05
C VAL A 188 5.74 -11.56 4.46
N THR A 189 4.66 -11.80 3.70
CA THR A 189 3.76 -12.94 3.93
C THR A 189 3.05 -13.33 2.64
N ASP A 190 2.90 -14.64 2.44
CA ASP A 190 2.07 -15.20 1.37
C ASP A 190 0.58 -15.21 1.74
N GLN A 191 0.25 -14.85 3.00
CA GLN A 191 -1.12 -14.71 3.45
C GLN A 191 -1.72 -13.40 2.96
N PHE A 192 -2.91 -13.54 2.41
CA PHE A 192 -3.67 -12.47 1.80
C PHE A 192 -4.93 -12.09 2.60
N GLU A 193 -5.28 -12.91 3.60
CA GLU A 193 -6.35 -12.68 4.58
C GLU A 193 -5.89 -13.10 5.98
N TRP A 194 -6.64 -12.70 7.00
CA TRP A 194 -6.43 -13.05 8.41
C TRP A 194 -5.05 -12.65 8.95
N PHE A 195 -4.67 -11.41 8.66
CA PHE A 195 -3.48 -10.80 9.22
C PHE A 195 -3.79 -9.42 9.80
N ALA A 196 -2.90 -8.93 10.66
CA ALA A 196 -2.96 -7.60 11.21
C ALA A 196 -1.57 -6.98 11.27
N ILE A 197 -1.52 -5.65 11.27
CA ILE A 197 -0.28 -4.89 11.34
C ILE A 197 -0.41 -3.82 12.41
N ASP A 198 0.56 -3.81 13.32
CA ASP A 198 0.74 -2.83 14.39
C ASP A 198 1.81 -1.82 13.96
N PHE A 199 1.38 -0.68 13.42
CA PHE A 199 2.26 0.40 13.02
C PHE A 199 2.44 1.40 14.15
N LYS A 200 3.71 1.71 14.45
CA LYS A 200 4.07 2.74 15.42
C LYS A 200 4.99 3.78 14.79
N ALA A 201 4.73 5.03 15.08
CA ALA A 201 5.60 6.14 14.70
C ALA A 201 5.77 7.11 15.87
N VAL A 202 6.90 7.79 15.89
CA VAL A 202 7.21 8.83 16.86
C VAL A 202 7.78 10.01 16.09
N LEU A 203 7.17 11.17 16.24
CA LEU A 203 7.60 12.40 15.57
C LEU A 203 7.87 13.48 16.61
N GLU A 204 8.92 14.26 16.41
CA GLU A 204 9.05 15.55 17.06
C GLU A 204 8.19 16.56 16.31
N TRP A 205 7.11 17.02 16.95
CA TRP A 205 6.17 17.92 16.32
C TRP A 205 6.65 19.37 16.53
N PRO A 206 6.83 20.16 15.48
CA PRO A 206 7.38 21.49 15.63
C PRO A 206 6.36 22.47 16.20
N GLN A 207 6.84 23.53 16.85
CA GLN A 207 5.99 24.53 17.52
C GLN A 207 5.04 25.23 16.54
N GLU A 208 5.50 25.52 15.33
CA GLU A 208 4.73 26.17 14.27
C GLU A 208 3.60 25.30 13.69
N LEU A 209 3.67 23.98 13.88
CA LEU A 209 2.60 23.06 13.44
C LEU A 209 1.70 22.62 14.61
N ALA A 210 1.94 23.10 15.83
CA ALA A 210 1.06 22.79 16.95
C ALA A 210 -0.37 23.32 16.67
N GLY A 211 -1.39 22.50 16.95
CA GLY A 211 -2.76 22.85 16.62
C GLY A 211 -3.75 21.70 16.72
N GLU A 212 -4.99 21.99 16.35
CA GLU A 212 -6.06 21.00 16.24
C GLU A 212 -6.10 20.43 14.82
N TYR A 213 -6.15 19.10 14.74
CA TYR A 213 -6.19 18.34 13.51
C TYR A 213 -7.40 17.42 13.49
N GLU A 214 -7.91 17.20 12.30
CA GLU A 214 -8.84 16.12 12.01
C GLU A 214 -8.11 15.07 11.17
N PHE A 215 -8.28 13.81 11.55
CA PHE A 215 -7.77 12.64 10.85
C PHE A 215 -8.93 11.90 10.21
N ARG A 216 -8.68 11.30 9.05
CA ARG A 216 -9.59 10.38 8.38
C ARG A 216 -8.84 9.08 8.10
N LEU A 217 -9.39 8.00 8.60
CA LEU A 217 -8.85 6.66 8.42
C LEU A 217 -9.86 5.85 7.63
N SER A 218 -9.45 5.41 6.44
CA SER A 218 -10.25 4.54 5.58
C SER A 218 -9.60 3.17 5.51
N SER A 219 -10.36 2.12 5.77
CA SER A 219 -9.82 0.76 5.72
C SER A 219 -10.83 -0.28 5.26
N ASP A 220 -10.28 -1.32 4.64
CA ASP A 220 -10.87 -2.62 4.33
C ASP A 220 -9.84 -3.66 4.80
N ASP A 221 -10.06 -4.44 5.86
CA ASP A 221 -11.18 -4.41 6.81
C ASP A 221 -10.94 -3.37 7.94
N GLY A 222 -10.64 -3.83 9.15
CA GLY A 222 -10.65 -3.00 10.36
C GLY A 222 -9.37 -2.20 10.59
N SER A 223 -9.50 -1.02 11.20
CA SER A 223 -8.35 -0.24 11.66
C SER A 223 -8.67 0.65 12.86
N ILE A 224 -7.66 1.00 13.65
CA ILE A 224 -7.78 1.89 14.81
C ILE A 224 -6.58 2.83 14.83
N LEU A 225 -6.81 4.11 15.13
CA LEU A 225 -5.76 5.12 15.31
C LEU A 225 -5.76 5.67 16.73
N GLU A 226 -4.61 5.58 17.37
CA GLU A 226 -4.30 6.19 18.65
C GLU A 226 -3.19 7.25 18.49
N ILE A 227 -3.37 8.37 19.17
CA ILE A 227 -2.36 9.43 19.29
C ILE A 227 -2.08 9.66 20.77
N ASN A 228 -0.80 9.56 21.16
CA ASN A 228 -0.33 9.65 22.55
C ASN A 228 -1.04 8.69 23.51
N GLY A 229 -1.40 7.50 23.02
CA GLY A 229 -2.11 6.47 23.81
C GLY A 229 -3.60 6.77 24.01
N LYS A 230 -4.14 7.79 23.34
CA LYS A 230 -5.58 8.04 23.27
C LYS A 230 -6.10 7.61 21.91
N GLU A 231 -7.10 6.75 21.91
CA GLU A 231 -7.87 6.45 20.71
C GLU A 231 -8.60 7.69 20.20
N ILE A 232 -8.42 7.95 18.91
CA ILE A 232 -9.12 9.03 18.20
C ILE A 232 -10.03 8.51 17.10
N ILE A 233 -9.74 7.34 16.54
CA ILE A 233 -10.59 6.67 15.54
C ILE A 233 -10.63 5.19 15.85
N ASP A 234 -11.84 4.66 16.03
CA ASP A 234 -12.13 3.22 16.05
C ASP A 234 -12.90 2.86 14.79
N ASN A 235 -12.21 2.27 13.81
CA ASN A 235 -12.77 1.70 12.58
C ASN A 235 -12.61 0.18 12.58
N ASP A 236 -12.75 -0.49 13.73
CA ASP A 236 -12.54 -1.93 13.87
C ASP A 236 -13.71 -2.77 13.34
N GLY A 237 -13.44 -4.04 13.07
CA GLY A 237 -14.40 -5.06 12.62
C GLY A 237 -14.21 -5.51 11.17
N ASN A 238 -15.05 -6.45 10.76
CA ASN A 238 -15.09 -6.95 9.38
C ASN A 238 -16.05 -6.10 8.57
N HIS A 239 -15.56 -5.46 7.53
CA HIS A 239 -16.31 -4.58 6.64
C HIS A 239 -15.49 -4.25 5.41
N GLY A 240 -16.15 -3.98 4.28
CA GLY A 240 -15.46 -3.39 3.13
C GLY A 240 -14.94 -1.98 3.43
N MET A 241 -14.27 -1.36 2.45
CA MET A 241 -13.71 -0.02 2.60
C MET A 241 -14.70 1.00 3.16
N GLN A 242 -14.41 1.49 4.36
CA GLN A 242 -15.18 2.56 4.99
C GLN A 242 -14.24 3.55 5.69
N ALA A 243 -14.66 4.80 5.77
CA ALA A 243 -13.91 5.88 6.40
C ALA A 243 -14.54 6.32 7.72
N LYS A 244 -13.71 6.58 8.72
CA LYS A 244 -14.08 7.29 9.95
C LYS A 244 -13.15 8.47 10.20
N THR A 245 -13.64 9.47 10.93
CA THR A 245 -12.85 10.64 11.30
C THR A 245 -12.73 10.79 12.81
N GLY A 246 -11.65 11.46 13.23
CA GLY A 246 -11.34 11.71 14.62
C GLY A 246 -10.49 12.96 14.77
N LYS A 247 -10.64 13.68 15.88
CA LYS A 247 -9.88 14.91 16.15
C LYS A 247 -8.82 14.71 17.21
N ALA A 248 -7.68 15.37 17.03
CA ALA A 248 -6.61 15.40 18.02
C ALA A 248 -5.96 16.79 18.07
N VAL A 249 -5.50 17.17 19.25
CA VAL A 249 -4.62 18.33 19.42
C VAL A 249 -3.19 17.82 19.44
N LEU A 250 -2.38 18.25 18.47
CA LEU A 250 -0.96 17.96 18.41
C LEU A 250 -0.20 19.13 19.02
N LYS A 251 0.56 18.86 20.07
CA LYS A 251 1.40 19.84 20.75
C LYS A 251 2.82 19.77 20.20
N ALA A 252 3.59 20.84 20.40
CA ALA A 252 5.01 20.80 20.12
C ALA A 252 5.72 19.70 20.95
N GLY A 253 6.79 19.15 20.38
CA GLY A 253 7.55 18.04 20.92
C GLY A 253 6.98 16.67 20.55
N LYS A 254 7.48 15.64 21.24
CA LYS A 254 7.25 14.24 20.92
C LYS A 254 5.77 13.83 20.89
N GLN A 255 5.30 13.45 19.70
CA GLN A 255 3.99 12.84 19.46
C GLN A 255 4.17 11.36 19.13
N ARG A 256 3.39 10.49 19.77
CA ARG A 256 3.37 9.04 19.49
C ARG A 256 2.12 8.70 18.69
N PHE A 257 2.29 8.05 17.56
CA PHE A 257 1.20 7.56 16.74
C PHE A 257 1.21 6.04 16.73
N HIS A 258 0.03 5.44 16.83
CA HIS A 258 -0.16 4.00 16.76
C HIS A 258 -1.37 3.73 15.86
N LEU A 259 -1.15 3.01 14.76
CA LEU A 259 -2.17 2.60 13.82
C LEU A 259 -2.18 1.09 13.77
N ALA A 260 -3.28 0.49 14.16
CA ALA A 260 -3.52 -0.93 13.99
C ALA A 260 -4.41 -1.14 12.76
N TYR A 261 -4.07 -2.11 11.94
CA TYR A 261 -4.83 -2.52 10.77
C TYR A 261 -5.02 -4.03 10.77
N TYR A 262 -6.16 -4.52 10.28
CA TYR A 262 -6.45 -5.92 10.10
C TYR A 262 -7.16 -6.16 8.77
N GLN A 263 -6.79 -7.25 8.11
CA GLN A 263 -7.46 -7.77 6.93
C GLN A 263 -8.13 -9.10 7.25
N GLY A 264 -9.44 -9.13 7.03
CA GLY A 264 -10.31 -10.28 7.15
C GLY A 264 -10.53 -11.00 5.82
N PRO A 265 -11.62 -11.77 5.72
CA PRO A 265 -11.92 -12.57 4.55
C PRO A 265 -12.60 -11.71 3.49
N ALA A 266 -11.99 -11.56 2.32
CA ALA A 266 -12.62 -10.94 1.15
C ALA A 266 -11.66 -11.07 -0.05
N LYS A 267 -11.85 -10.26 -1.10
CA LYS A 267 -10.88 -10.08 -2.19
C LYS A 267 -10.45 -8.61 -2.32
N SER A 268 -10.62 -7.82 -1.29
CA SER A 268 -10.27 -6.40 -1.33
C SER A 268 -9.52 -5.99 -0.09
N ILE A 269 -8.56 -5.09 -0.27
CA ILE A 269 -7.74 -4.49 0.78
C ILE A 269 -7.75 -2.98 0.59
N GLY A 270 -7.60 -2.24 1.68
CA GLY A 270 -7.45 -0.79 1.63
C GLY A 270 -6.98 -0.23 2.97
N LEU A 271 -6.10 0.76 2.92
CA LEU A 271 -5.67 1.52 4.08
C LEU A 271 -5.19 2.91 3.65
N VAL A 272 -5.96 3.93 4.01
CA VAL A 272 -5.65 5.33 3.72
C VAL A 272 -5.74 6.13 5.01
N LEU A 273 -4.65 6.84 5.33
CA LEU A 273 -4.61 7.79 6.43
C LEU A 273 -4.44 9.20 5.89
N GLU A 274 -5.45 10.01 6.12
CA GLU A 274 -5.48 11.41 5.76
C GLU A 274 -5.58 12.28 7.01
N TYR A 275 -5.16 13.53 6.85
CA TYR A 275 -5.27 14.55 7.88
C TYR A 275 -5.52 15.91 7.26
N ARG A 276 -6.01 16.83 8.09
CA ARG A 276 -6.07 18.25 7.83
C ARG A 276 -6.01 19.00 9.15
N ARG A 277 -5.50 20.23 9.12
CA ARG A 277 -5.77 21.15 10.23
C ARG A 277 -7.27 21.50 10.23
N THR A 278 -7.85 21.79 11.39
CA THR A 278 -9.29 22.09 11.47
C THR A 278 -9.70 23.39 10.77
N ASP A 279 -8.75 24.27 10.49
CA ASP A 279 -8.92 25.48 9.67
C ASP A 279 -8.76 25.24 8.15
N GLU A 280 -8.31 24.04 7.74
CA GLU A 280 -8.15 23.66 6.33
C GLU A 280 -9.38 22.88 5.81
N LYS A 281 -9.74 23.11 4.55
CA LYS A 281 -10.87 22.40 3.92
C LYS A 281 -10.47 21.05 3.31
N SER A 282 -9.27 20.98 2.77
CA SER A 282 -8.81 19.83 1.97
C SER A 282 -8.09 18.80 2.83
N TRP A 283 -8.38 17.52 2.56
CA TRP A 283 -7.63 16.39 3.12
C TRP A 283 -6.29 16.23 2.40
N LYS A 284 -5.27 15.81 3.15
CA LYS A 284 -3.95 15.44 2.63
C LYS A 284 -3.59 14.07 3.17
N ILE A 285 -2.81 13.30 2.42
CA ILE A 285 -2.22 12.06 2.93
C ILE A 285 -1.28 12.42 4.09
N PHE A 286 -1.36 11.66 5.18
CA PHE A 286 -0.44 11.82 6.30
C PHE A 286 0.90 11.12 5.98
N ASP A 287 1.79 11.86 5.33
CA ASP A 287 3.14 11.40 4.96
C ASP A 287 4.17 11.91 5.97
N LEU A 288 4.89 10.99 6.63
CA LEU A 288 5.93 11.34 7.60
C LEU A 288 7.08 12.13 6.98
N GLN A 289 7.30 12.03 5.66
CA GLN A 289 8.33 12.78 4.96
C GLN A 289 8.11 14.29 4.98
N ASP A 290 6.86 14.74 5.11
CA ASP A 290 6.54 16.17 5.19
C ASP A 290 7.11 16.81 6.47
N PHE A 291 7.47 15.99 7.45
CA PHE A 291 8.00 16.40 8.74
C PHE A 291 9.50 16.15 8.91
N HIS A 292 10.21 15.62 7.90
CA HIS A 292 11.65 15.32 7.99
C HIS A 292 12.53 16.53 8.31
N LYS A 293 12.11 17.74 7.91
CA LYS A 293 12.83 18.99 8.23
C LYS A 293 12.81 19.36 9.72
N TYR A 294 12.03 18.64 10.53
CA TYR A 294 11.84 18.89 11.96
C TYR A 294 12.47 17.81 12.85
N GLN A 295 13.17 16.85 12.24
CA GLN A 295 13.80 15.71 12.90
C GLN A 295 15.29 15.96 13.18
#